data_AF-A0A443S4A7-F1
#
_entry.id   AF-A0A443S4A7-F1
#
_cell.length_a   1.000
_cell.length_b   1.000
_cell.length_c   1.000
_cell.angle_alpha   90.00
_cell.angle_beta   90.00
_cell.angle_gamma   90.00
#
_symmetry.space_group_name_H-M   'P 1'
#
loop_
_entity.id
_entity.type
_entity.pdbx_description
1 polymer ?
#
loop_
_entity_poly.entity_id
_entity_poly.type
_entity_poly.pdbx_seq_one_letter_code
_entity_poly.pdbx_strand_id
1 'polypeptide(L)'
;MTHPNNITNGASLEDSHTNFFALADLCGIKWRRLTTGDNCLSSPDPFDEPVLTSYSKCLANDLLCVWRRIVANRGLATSIGPTDQNRPGLTPGDHSTLNHQVLYSKELWIFWYGEEPNFAELVSNELS
;
A
#
# COMPACT_ATOMS: atom_id res chain seq x y z
N MET A 1 -21.24 27.30 -15.44
CA MET A 1 -21.09 25.86 -15.73
C MET A 1 -20.70 25.19 -14.44
N THR A 2 -21.66 24.58 -13.74
CA THR A 2 -21.43 23.85 -12.49
C THR A 2 -20.95 22.45 -12.86
N HIS A 3 -19.69 22.14 -12.58
CA HIS A 3 -19.12 20.80 -12.79
C HIS A 3 -19.87 19.81 -11.88
N PRO A 4 -20.60 18.83 -12.44
CA PRO A 4 -21.36 17.88 -11.65
C PRO A 4 -20.40 16.84 -11.06
N ASN A 5 -20.55 16.62 -9.75
CA ASN A 5 -20.14 15.42 -9.03
C ASN A 5 -18.63 15.18 -8.88
N ASN A 6 -18.02 15.94 -7.96
CA ASN A 6 -16.82 15.48 -7.26
C ASN A 6 -17.25 14.35 -6.29
N ILE A 7 -17.47 13.14 -6.81
CA ILE A 7 -17.68 11.94 -5.99
C ILE A 7 -16.35 11.67 -5.31
N THR A 8 -16.20 12.17 -4.08
CA THR A 8 -15.06 11.82 -3.24
C THR A 8 -15.24 10.36 -2.84
N ASN A 9 -14.34 9.48 -3.24
CA ASN A 9 -14.40 8.02 -3.06
C ASN A 9 -14.36 7.54 -1.58
N GLY A 10 -14.71 8.39 -0.61
CA GLY A 10 -14.64 8.10 0.82
C GLY A 10 -13.22 7.78 1.33
N ALA A 11 -12.20 7.93 0.48
CA ALA A 11 -10.82 7.67 0.85
C ALA A 11 -10.30 8.84 1.68
N SER A 12 -10.03 8.57 2.96
CA SER A 12 -9.36 9.54 3.82
C SER A 12 -7.97 9.85 3.28
N LEU A 13 -7.61 11.13 3.26
CA LEU A 13 -6.28 11.61 2.80
C LEU A 13 -5.28 11.76 3.95
N GLU A 14 -5.69 11.47 5.18
CA GLU A 14 -4.86 11.64 6.38
C GLU A 14 -3.58 10.79 6.36
N ASP A 15 -3.59 9.70 5.58
CA ASP A 15 -2.47 8.78 5.40
C ASP A 15 -1.74 8.93 4.05
N SER A 16 -2.01 10.01 3.31
CA SER A 16 -1.50 10.23 1.94
C SER A 16 -0.52 11.39 1.85
N HIS A 17 0.62 11.16 1.22
CA HIS A 17 1.63 12.18 0.94
C HIS A 17 1.85 12.30 -0.57
N THR A 18 1.61 13.49 -1.11
CA THR A 18 1.57 13.77 -2.55
C THR A 18 2.33 15.05 -2.90
N ASN A 19 3.02 15.05 -4.04
CA ASN A 19 3.49 16.29 -4.71
C ASN A 19 2.59 16.71 -5.88
N PHE A 20 1.44 16.05 -6.03
CA PHE A 20 0.51 16.16 -7.13
C PHE A 20 -0.87 16.62 -6.65
N PHE A 21 -1.31 17.78 -7.15
CA PHE A 21 -2.60 18.38 -6.84
C PHE A 21 -3.30 18.79 -8.14
N ALA A 22 -4.50 18.27 -8.37
CA ALA A 22 -5.30 18.59 -9.56
C ALA A 22 -6.29 19.72 -9.25
N LEU A 23 -6.19 20.84 -9.96
CA LEU A 23 -7.13 21.97 -9.86
C LEU A 23 -8.21 21.96 -10.96
N ALA A 24 -8.10 21.03 -11.91
CA ALA A 24 -9.01 20.83 -13.03
C ALA A 24 -8.93 19.37 -13.50
N ASP A 25 -9.81 18.98 -14.42
CA ASP A 25 -9.80 17.64 -15.01
C ASP A 25 -8.50 17.37 -15.78
N LEU A 26 -7.81 16.29 -15.41
CA LEU A 26 -6.52 15.90 -16.00
C LEU A 26 -6.73 14.78 -17.02
N CYS A 27 -7.22 15.15 -18.20
CA CYS A 27 -7.40 14.21 -19.31
C CYS A 27 -6.06 13.66 -19.81
N GLY A 28 -5.98 12.34 -20.02
CA GLY A 28 -4.81 11.69 -20.64
C GLY A 28 -3.63 11.46 -19.69
N ILE A 29 -3.79 11.69 -18.38
CA ILE A 29 -2.78 11.31 -17.39
C ILE A 29 -2.71 9.78 -17.26
N LYS A 30 -1.49 9.24 -17.27
CA LYS A 30 -1.20 7.83 -17.03
C LYS A 30 -0.72 7.65 -15.60
N TRP A 31 -0.88 6.45 -15.07
CA TRP A 31 -0.46 6.13 -13.72
C TRP A 31 -0.01 4.68 -13.56
N ARG A 32 0.81 4.44 -12.54
CA ARG A 32 1.23 3.11 -12.08
C ARG A 32 1.12 3.06 -10.57
N ARG A 33 0.48 2.01 -10.05
CA ARG A 33 0.48 1.70 -8.62
C ARG A 33 1.49 0.61 -8.34
N LEU A 34 2.23 0.77 -7.25
CA LEU A 34 3.31 -0.08 -6.79
C LEU A 34 3.08 -0.41 -5.32
N THR A 35 3.08 -1.69 -4.98
CA THR A 35 2.87 -2.16 -3.60
C THR A 35 4.09 -2.93 -3.12
N THR A 36 4.42 -2.82 -1.82
CA THR A 36 5.40 -3.72 -1.21
C THR A 36 4.90 -5.15 -1.33
N GLY A 37 5.68 -6.01 -1.97
CA GLY A 37 5.33 -7.41 -2.17
C GLY A 37 5.17 -8.21 -0.86
N ASP A 38 4.97 -9.51 -1.00
CA ASP A 38 4.68 -10.44 0.11
C ASP A 38 5.77 -10.47 1.20
N ASN A 39 6.95 -9.90 0.92
CA ASN A 39 8.08 -9.77 1.83
C ASN A 39 8.06 -8.53 2.74
N CYS A 40 6.94 -7.82 2.91
CA CYS A 40 6.83 -6.67 3.83
C CYS A 40 7.31 -6.96 5.28
N LEU A 41 7.39 -8.23 5.70
CA LEU A 41 7.87 -8.65 7.02
C LEU A 41 9.38 -8.98 7.07
N SER A 42 10.10 -8.92 5.94
CA SER A 42 11.47 -9.40 5.83
C SER A 42 12.54 -8.31 5.88
N SER A 43 12.20 -7.01 5.90
CA SER A 43 13.19 -5.96 6.14
C SER A 43 13.37 -5.75 7.64
N PRO A 44 14.50 -6.17 8.25
CA PRO A 44 14.77 -5.95 9.66
C PRO A 44 15.21 -4.51 9.94
N ASP A 45 15.44 -3.69 8.90
CA ASP A 45 15.91 -2.32 9.02
C ASP A 45 14.75 -1.32 8.89
N PRO A 46 14.38 -0.59 9.96
CA PRO A 46 13.38 0.47 9.92
C PRO A 46 13.68 1.58 8.91
N PHE A 47 14.92 1.70 8.43
CA PHE A 47 15.34 2.72 7.47
C PHE A 47 15.26 2.25 6.01
N ASP A 48 15.15 0.95 5.75
CA ASP A 48 15.08 0.41 4.38
C ASP A 48 13.63 0.17 3.96
N GLU A 49 12.92 1.28 3.75
CA GLU A 49 11.51 1.30 3.35
C GLU A 49 11.40 1.51 1.84
N PRO A 50 11.11 0.46 1.04
CA PRO A 50 11.23 0.52 -0.41
C PRO A 50 10.32 1.57 -1.05
N VAL A 51 9.12 1.78 -0.48
CA VAL A 51 8.17 2.81 -0.92
C VAL A 51 8.71 4.22 -0.69
N LEU A 52 9.31 4.49 0.48
CA LEU A 52 9.79 5.82 0.83
C LEU A 52 11.08 6.16 0.06
N THR A 53 11.96 5.19 -0.11
CA THR A 53 13.17 5.32 -0.94
C THR A 53 12.78 5.61 -2.39
N SER A 54 11.81 4.87 -2.94
CA SER A 54 11.32 5.12 -4.30
C SER A 54 10.60 6.46 -4.45
N TYR A 55 9.79 6.86 -3.46
CA TYR A 55 9.15 8.16 -3.44
C TYR A 55 10.18 9.30 -3.49
N SER A 56 11.22 9.22 -2.65
CA SER A 56 12.29 10.23 -2.61
C SER A 56 13.04 10.33 -3.95
N LYS A 57 13.31 9.19 -4.59
CA LYS A 57 13.93 9.16 -5.93
C LYS A 57 13.01 9.74 -7.01
N CYS A 58 11.71 9.47 -6.94
CA CYS A 58 10.73 10.05 -7.86
C CYS A 58 10.71 11.58 -7.73
N LEU A 59 10.70 12.11 -6.49
CA LEU A 59 10.79 13.55 -6.25
C LEU A 59 12.07 14.16 -6.82
N ALA A 60 13.21 13.49 -6.64
CA ALA A 60 14.49 13.95 -7.16
C ALA A 60 14.58 13.97 -8.70
N ASN A 61 13.66 13.28 -9.39
CA ASN A 61 13.57 13.23 -10.86
C ASN A 61 12.31 13.93 -11.39
N ASP A 62 11.72 14.84 -10.61
CA ASP A 62 10.55 15.64 -10.98
C ASP A 62 9.32 14.80 -11.41
N LEU A 63 9.20 13.58 -10.88
CA LEU A 63 8.03 12.74 -11.11
C LEU A 63 6.89 13.08 -10.15
N LEU A 64 5.68 13.10 -10.70
CA LEU A 64 4.45 13.23 -9.93
C LEU A 64 4.15 11.90 -9.25
N CYS A 65 4.10 11.89 -7.93
CA CYS A 65 3.90 10.66 -7.17
C CYS A 65 3.20 10.89 -5.83
N VAL A 66 2.56 9.83 -5.36
CA VAL A 66 1.81 9.78 -4.10
C VAL A 66 2.17 8.49 -3.39
N TRP A 67 2.54 8.54 -2.13
CA TRP A 67 2.54 7.34 -1.30
C TRP A 67 1.48 7.44 -0.22
N ARG A 68 0.90 6.30 0.14
CA ARG A 68 -0.03 6.23 1.27
C ARG A 68 0.16 4.99 2.10
N ARG A 69 -0.21 5.10 3.37
CA ARG A 69 -0.36 3.95 4.26
C ARG A 69 -1.71 3.27 3.96
N ILE A 70 -1.71 1.95 3.87
CA ILE A 70 -2.91 1.14 3.68
C ILE A 70 -3.00 0.09 4.78
N VAL A 71 -4.22 -0.31 5.16
CA VAL A 71 -4.40 -1.43 6.07
C VAL A 71 -3.95 -2.70 5.34
N ALA A 72 -2.92 -3.35 5.86
CA ALA A 72 -2.49 -4.64 5.39
C ALA A 72 -3.48 -5.67 5.94
N ASN A 73 -4.47 -6.02 5.13
CA ASN A 73 -5.33 -7.18 5.40
C ASN A 73 -4.56 -8.47 5.10
N ARG A 74 -3.35 -8.61 5.64
CA ARG A 74 -2.67 -9.90 5.74
C ARG A 74 -3.48 -10.65 6.78
N GLY A 75 -4.49 -11.35 6.29
CA GLY A 75 -5.25 -12.26 7.11
C GLY A 75 -4.25 -13.04 7.93
N LEU A 76 -4.37 -12.95 9.24
CA LEU A 76 -3.93 -14.02 10.11
C LEU A 76 -4.77 -15.22 9.64
N ALA A 77 -4.34 -15.86 8.55
CA ALA A 77 -4.65 -17.23 8.26
C ALA A 77 -3.97 -17.97 9.40
N THR A 78 -4.62 -17.96 10.57
CA THR A 78 -4.50 -19.05 11.50
C THR A 78 -4.62 -20.28 10.62
N SER A 79 -3.53 -21.02 10.53
CA SER A 79 -3.49 -22.37 10.02
C SER A 79 -4.40 -23.22 10.91
N ILE A 80 -5.70 -22.98 10.88
CA ILE A 80 -6.69 -23.98 11.24
C ILE A 80 -6.86 -24.70 9.92
N GLY A 81 -5.98 -25.68 9.70
CA GLY A 81 -6.28 -26.76 8.76
C GLY A 81 -7.67 -27.32 9.05
N PRO A 82 -8.32 -27.94 8.08
CA PRO A 82 -9.64 -28.52 8.29
C PRO A 82 -9.59 -29.38 9.56
N THR A 83 -10.40 -28.98 10.55
CA THR A 83 -10.54 -29.64 11.83
C THR A 83 -10.95 -31.09 11.59
N ASP A 84 -10.00 -32.01 11.75
CA ASP A 84 -10.30 -33.44 11.86
C ASP A 84 -11.12 -33.64 13.16
N GLN A 85 -12.38 -33.99 12.99
CA GLN A 85 -13.44 -33.93 13.99
C GLN A 85 -13.38 -35.05 15.06
N ASN A 86 -12.22 -35.63 15.37
CA ASN A 86 -12.12 -36.80 16.27
C ASN A 86 -10.96 -36.72 17.28
N ARG A 87 -10.99 -35.74 18.19
CA ARG A 87 -10.14 -35.79 19.39
C ARG A 87 -10.91 -35.35 20.65
N PRO A 88 -11.23 -36.27 21.58
CA PRO A 88 -11.90 -35.92 22.83
C PRO A 88 -10.88 -35.37 23.85
N GLY A 89 -11.13 -34.17 24.35
CA GLY A 89 -10.44 -33.58 25.50
C GLY A 89 -9.96 -32.14 25.26
N LEU A 90 -10.84 -31.16 25.47
CA LEU A 90 -10.45 -29.74 25.56
C LEU A 90 -10.88 -29.20 26.93
N THR A 91 -9.88 -28.78 27.69
CA THR A 91 -10.01 -27.97 28.90
C THR A 91 -10.40 -26.53 28.53
N PRO A 92 -11.34 -25.90 29.24
CA PRO A 92 -11.69 -24.49 29.05
C PRO A 92 -10.63 -23.62 29.73
N GLY A 93 -9.58 -23.23 29.01
CA GLY A 93 -8.44 -22.51 29.60
C GLY A 93 -7.75 -21.45 28.72
N ASP A 94 -7.86 -21.51 27.39
CA ASP A 94 -7.08 -20.60 26.53
C ASP A 94 -8.00 -19.63 25.79
N HIS A 95 -8.38 -18.55 26.47
CA HIS A 95 -8.71 -17.30 25.78
C HIS A 95 -7.40 -16.70 25.25
N SER A 96 -6.93 -17.21 24.11
CA SER A 96 -5.91 -16.49 23.36
C SER A 96 -6.52 -15.18 22.90
N THR A 97 -6.05 -14.09 23.51
CA THR A 97 -6.30 -12.73 23.09
C THR A 97 -5.85 -12.61 21.64
N LEU A 98 -6.80 -12.72 20.71
CA LEU A 98 -6.57 -12.56 19.28
C LEU A 98 -6.17 -11.10 19.05
N ASN A 99 -4.87 -10.83 19.14
CA ASN A 99 -4.25 -9.54 18.91
C ASN A 99 -4.66 -9.02 17.53
N HIS A 100 -5.64 -8.11 17.50
CA HIS A 100 -5.97 -7.30 16.33
C HIS A 100 -4.88 -6.25 16.11
N GLN A 101 -3.64 -6.69 15.89
CA GLN A 101 -2.61 -5.79 15.36
C GLN A 101 -3.01 -5.49 13.91
N VAL A 102 -3.67 -4.35 13.72
CA VAL A 102 -3.86 -3.75 12.40
C VAL A 102 -2.47 -3.49 11.85
N LEU A 103 -2.03 -4.37 10.94
CA LEU A 103 -0.80 -4.16 10.21
C LEU A 103 -1.07 -3.10 9.13
N TYR A 104 -0.09 -2.25 8.91
CA TYR A 104 -0.14 -1.25 7.86
C TYR A 104 0.93 -1.56 6.81
N SER A 105 0.55 -1.52 5.54
CA SER A 105 1.48 -1.53 4.40
C SER A 105 1.57 -0.13 3.81
N LYS A 106 2.48 0.07 2.86
CA LYS A 106 2.59 1.29 2.06
C LYS A 106 2.42 0.95 0.59
N GLU A 107 1.87 1.89 -0.16
CA GLU A 107 1.82 1.82 -1.62
C GLU A 107 2.25 3.15 -2.22
N LEU A 108 2.81 3.09 -3.42
CA LEU A 108 3.29 4.21 -4.21
C LEU A 108 2.50 4.29 -5.51
N TRP A 109 2.09 5.48 -5.88
CA TRP A 109 1.48 5.80 -7.16
C TRP A 109 2.37 6.80 -7.87
N ILE A 110 2.65 6.56 -9.15
CA ILE A 110 3.42 7.47 -10.00
C ILE A 110 2.54 7.87 -11.18
N PHE A 111 2.57 9.14 -11.55
CA PHE A 111 1.73 9.76 -12.56
C PHE A 111 2.61 10.45 -13.63
N TRP A 112 2.20 10.37 -14.89
CA TRP A 112 2.93 11.01 -15.98
C TRP A 112 2.04 11.30 -17.19
N TYR A 113 2.53 12.17 -18.06
CA TYR A 113 1.97 12.42 -19.39
C TYR A 113 2.92 11.90 -20.47
N GLY A 114 2.37 11.50 -21.62
CA GLY A 114 3.19 11.06 -22.75
C GLY A 114 3.74 9.64 -22.59
N GLU A 115 5.05 9.48 -22.79
CA GLU A 115 5.77 8.20 -22.72
C GLU A 115 6.04 7.76 -21.28
N GLU A 116 6.18 6.45 -21.07
CA GLU A 116 6.44 5.89 -19.74
C GLU A 116 7.87 6.24 -19.26
N PRO A 117 8.02 6.84 -18.06
CA PRO A 117 9.33 7.08 -17.47
C PRO A 117 10.08 5.77 -17.21
N ASN A 118 11.41 5.81 -17.27
CA ASN A 118 12.21 4.65 -16.89
C ASN A 118 12.19 4.48 -15.35
N PHE A 119 11.55 3.41 -14.88
CA PHE A 119 11.42 3.12 -13.45
C PHE A 119 12.58 2.29 -12.88
N ALA A 120 13.51 1.77 -13.69
CA ALA A 120 14.51 0.80 -13.26
C ALA A 120 15.43 1.29 -12.13
N GLU A 121 15.75 2.58 -12.10
CA GLU A 121 16.59 3.17 -11.05
C GLU A 121 15.79 3.85 -9.92
N LEU A 122 14.51 4.13 -10.19
CA LEU A 122 13.62 4.91 -9.33
C LEU A 122 12.82 4.02 -8.38
N VAL A 123 12.38 2.86 -8.87
CA VAL A 123 11.49 1.94 -8.16
C VAL A 123 12.31 0.78 -7.61
N SER A 124 12.16 0.52 -6.31
CA SER A 124 12.83 -0.61 -5.65
C SER A 124 12.30 -1.92 -6.24
N ASN A 125 13.17 -2.90 -6.46
CA ASN A 125 12.82 -4.21 -7.05
C ASN A 125 11.79 -5.00 -6.24
N GLU A 126 11.58 -4.62 -4.98
CA GLU A 126 10.60 -5.21 -4.06
C GLU A 126 9.16 -4.70 -4.29
N LEU A 127 9.00 -3.69 -5.15
CA LEU A 127 7.72 -3.10 -5.49
C LEU A 127 7.22 -3.69 -6.82
N SER A 128 5.96 -4.14 -6.84
CA SER A 128 5.28 -4.64 -8.05
C SER A 128 3.98 -3.91 -8.34
#